data_AF-X6FJZ2-F1
#
_entry.id   AF-X6FJZ2-F1
#
_cell.length_a   1.000
_cell.length_b   1.000
_cell.length_c   1.000
_cell.angle_alpha   90.00
_cell.angle_beta   90.00
_cell.angle_gamma   90.00
#
_symmetry.space_group_name_H-M   'P 1'
#
loop_
_entity.id
_entity.type
_entity.pdbx_description
1 polymer ?
#
loop_
_entity_poly.entity_id
_entity_poly.type
_entity_poly.pdbx_seq_one_letter_code
_entity_poly.pdbx_strand_id
1 'polypeptide(L)' 'MEIGRLFSGDDALVMRVAEDVFDEPVRLDRLAAYLREPGHFMIVALADGTVVGQCAAVIHRHPDKVSEL' A
#
# COMPACT_ATOMS: atom_id res chain seq x y z
N MET A 1 9.22 -7.90 -13.69
CA MET A 1 8.93 -7.23 -12.41
C MET A 1 8.54 -5.79 -12.70
N GLU A 2 7.49 -5.32 -12.03
CA GLU A 2 7.02 -3.93 -12.10
C GLU A 2 6.81 -3.38 -10.68
N ILE A 3 6.88 -2.06 -10.54
CA ILE A 3 6.55 -1.36 -9.30
C ILE A 3 5.32 -0.51 -9.57
N GLY A 4 4.28 -0.70 -8.75
CA GLY A 4 3.00 -0.01 -8.89
C GLY A 4 2.56 0.61 -7.59
N ARG A 5 1.91 1.77 -7.65
CA ARG A 5 1.17 2.33 -6.52
C ARG A 5 -0.24 1.74 -6.52
N LEU A 6 -0.71 1.32 -5.35
CA LEU A 6 -2.11 0.95 -5.16
C LEU A 6 -2.98 2.19 -4.94
N PHE A 7 -4.16 2.15 -5.54
CA PHE A 7 -5.24 3.11 -5.38
C PHE A 7 -6.50 2.41 -4.84
N SER A 8 -7.44 3.20 -4.33
CA SER A 8 -8.75 2.68 -3.95
C SER A 8 -9.40 1.92 -5.12
N GLY A 9 -9.78 0.66 -4.91
CA GLY A 9 -10.30 -0.23 -5.94
C GLY A 9 -9.31 -1.29 -6.43
N ASP A 10 -8.03 -1.18 -6.07
CA ASP A 10 -6.99 -2.18 -6.39
C ASP A 10 -6.98 -3.36 -5.40
N ASP A 11 -8.02 -3.53 -4.60
CA ASP A 11 -8.10 -4.57 -3.55
C ASP A 11 -7.84 -5.98 -4.11
N ALA A 12 -8.24 -6.23 -5.36
CA ALA A 12 -8.04 -7.51 -6.04
C ALA A 12 -6.56 -7.86 -6.30
N LEU A 13 -5.68 -6.86 -6.46
CA LEU A 13 -4.23 -7.08 -6.63
C LEU A 13 -3.60 -7.64 -5.35
N VAL A 14 -4.09 -7.21 -4.19
CA VAL A 14 -3.55 -7.61 -2.88
C VAL A 14 -4.02 -9.01 -2.48
N MET A 15 -5.05 -9.56 -3.15
CA MET A 15 -5.46 -10.96 -3.00
C MET A 15 -4.49 -11.95 -3.63
N ARG A 16 -3.54 -11.47 -4.44
CA ARG A 16 -2.46 -12.26 -5.05
C ARG A 16 -1.12 -11.89 -4.44
N VAL A 17 -1.03 -11.95 -3.12
CA VAL A 17 0.20 -11.64 -2.39
C VAL A 17 0.95 -12.93 -2.04
N ALA A 18 2.28 -12.91 -2.20
CA ALA A 18 3.15 -13.97 -1.72
C ALA A 18 3.14 -14.02 -0.18
N GLU A 19 3.52 -15.18 0.37
CA GLU A 19 3.70 -15.33 1.82
C GLU A 19 4.72 -14.31 2.35
N ASP A 20 4.52 -13.88 3.60
CA ASP A 20 5.41 -12.99 4.36
C ASP A 20 5.64 -11.56 3.79
N VAL A 21 4.91 -11.15 2.74
CA VAL A 21 4.95 -9.74 2.27
C VAL A 21 4.28 -8.79 3.25
N PHE A 22 3.25 -9.26 3.96
CA PHE A 22 2.63 -8.56 5.07
C PHE A 22 2.83 -9.37 6.35
N ASP A 23 3.01 -8.68 7.47
CA ASP A 23 3.22 -9.32 8.78
C ASP A 23 2.01 -10.14 9.25
N GLU A 24 0.81 -9.78 8.77
CA GLU A 24 -0.47 -10.39 9.14
C GLU A 24 -1.39 -10.49 7.91
N PRO A 25 -2.42 -11.37 7.93
CA PRO A 25 -3.40 -11.45 6.86
C PRO A 25 -4.03 -10.09 6.55
N VAL A 26 -4.02 -9.72 5.27
CA VAL A 26 -4.56 -8.44 4.82
C VAL A 26 -6.07 -8.43 5.02
N ARG A 27 -6.54 -7.46 5.80
CA ARG A 27 -7.97 -7.22 5.98
C ARG A 27 -8.46 -6.17 4.98
N LEU A 28 -9.41 -6.55 4.12
CA LEU A 28 -9.93 -5.70 3.05
C LEU A 28 -10.53 -4.38 3.57
N ASP A 29 -11.21 -4.39 4.71
CA ASP A 29 -11.77 -3.18 5.33
C ASP A 29 -10.68 -2.18 5.74
N ARG A 30 -9.56 -2.68 6.28
CA ARG A 30 -8.40 -1.85 6.66
C ARG A 30 -7.63 -1.35 5.46
N LEU A 31 -7.41 -2.20 4.46
CA LEU A 31 -6.74 -1.81 3.21
C LEU A 31 -7.53 -0.71 2.49
N ALA A 32 -8.84 -0.89 2.31
CA ALA A 32 -9.70 0.10 1.67
C ALA A 32 -9.76 1.43 2.45
N ALA A 33 -9.72 1.39 3.78
CA ALA A 33 -9.59 2.61 4.59
C ALA A 33 -8.23 3.27 4.36
N TYR A 34 -7.15 2.50 4.40
CA TYR A 34 -5.78 2.99 4.20
C TYR A 34 -5.60 3.65 2.82
N LEU A 35 -6.07 3.02 1.74
CA LEU A 35 -5.92 3.53 0.36
C LEU A 35 -6.76 4.78 0.07
N ARG A 36 -7.79 5.06 0.89
CA ARG A 36 -8.63 6.25 0.76
C ARG A 36 -8.12 7.45 1.58
N GLU A 37 -7.24 7.22 2.55
CA GLU A 37 -6.76 8.27 3.44
C GLU A 37 -5.80 9.23 2.70
N PRO A 38 -6.12 10.54 2.60
CA PRO A 38 -5.28 11.49 1.87
C PRO A 38 -3.88 11.67 2.47
N GLY A 39 -2.88 11.10 1.80
CA GLY A 39 -1.49 11.15 2.26
C GLY A 39 -0.93 9.78 2.63
N HIS A 40 -1.76 8.74 2.61
CA HIS A 40 -1.30 7.35 2.70
C HIS A 40 -1.00 6.81 1.30
N PHE A 41 0.09 6.08 1.19
CA PHE A 41 0.59 5.50 -0.05
C PHE A 41 1.00 4.07 0.22
N MET A 42 0.55 3.16 -0.64
CA MET A 42 1.05 1.80 -0.69
C MET A 42 1.66 1.57 -2.06
N ILE A 43 2.92 1.17 -2.08
CA ILE A 43 3.65 0.79 -3.28
C ILE A 43 3.91 -0.70 -3.19
N VAL A 44 3.71 -1.43 -4.29
CA VAL A 44 3.93 -2.86 -4.37
C VAL A 44 4.90 -3.20 -5.48
N ALA A 45 5.68 -4.27 -5.25
CA ALA A 45 6.45 -4.93 -6.28
C ALA A 45 5.66 -6.14 -6.79
N LEU A 46 5.53 -6.24 -8.11
CA LEU A 46 4.78 -7.30 -8.79
C LEU A 46 5.72 -8.15 -9.64
N ALA A 47 5.63 -9.47 -9.46
CA ALA A 47 6.25 -10.48 -10.31
C ALA A 47 5.14 -11.39 -10.86
N ASP A 48 4.97 -11.40 -12.19
CA ASP A 48 3.95 -12.19 -12.89
C ASP A 48 2.52 -12.01 -12.31
N GLY A 49 2.17 -10.77 -11.94
CA GLY A 49 0.88 -10.41 -11.36
C GLY A 49 0.68 -10.84 -9.90
N THR A 50 1.75 -11.29 -9.23
CA THR A 50 1.80 -11.60 -7.79
C THR A 50 2.55 -10.50 -7.06
N VAL A 51 1.98 -9.97 -5.98
CA VAL A 51 2.65 -9.01 -5.10
C VAL A 51 3.72 -9.75 -4.29
N VAL A 52 4.99 -9.36 -4.47
CA VAL A 52 6.16 -9.98 -3.83
C VAL A 52 6.90 -9.03 -2.87
N GLY A 53 6.41 -7.81 -2.73
CA GLY A 53 6.96 -6.82 -1.81
C GLY A 53 6.02 -5.62 -1.68
N GLN A 54 6.14 -4.91 -0.57
CA GLN A 54 5.35 -3.72 -0.27
C GLN A 54 6.21 -2.62 0.35
N CYS A 55 5.75 -1.39 0.20
CA CYS A 55 6.23 -0.21 0.90
C CYS A 55 5.04 0.69 1.24
N ALA A 56 4.76 0.81 2.54
CA ALA A 56 3.78 1.74 3.10
C ALA A 56 4.44 3.08 3.44
N ALA A 57 3.80 4.19 3.08
CA ALA A 57 4.28 5.54 3.35
C ALA A 57 3.12 6.45 3.77
N VAL A 58 3.39 7.37 4.70
CA VAL A 58 2.40 8.34 5.19
C VAL A 58 3.02 9.72 5.17
N ILE A 59 2.39 10.66 4.46
CA ILE A 59 2.82 12.05 4.48
C ILE A 59 2.35 12.72 5.76
N HIS A 60 3.30 13.04 6.63
CA HIS A 60 3.08 13.81 7.85
C HIS A 60 3.08 15.32 7.53
N ARG A 61 1.92 15.96 7.75
CA ARG A 61 1.77 17.41 7.56
C ARG A 61 1.86 18.13 8.90
N HIS A 62 2.75 19.10 8.97
CA HIS A 62 2.94 19.94 10.14
C HIS A 62 2.40 21.36 9.87
N PRO A 63 1.80 22.02 10.86
CA PRO A 63 1.33 23.40 10.69
C PRO A 63 2.48 24.42 10.57
N ASP A 64 3.65 24.08 11.08
CA ASP A 64 4.81 24.95 11.25
C ASP A 64 6.06 24.51 10.47
N LYS A 65 6.00 23.35 9.79
CA LYS A 65 7.13 22.77 9.05
C LYS A 65 6.69 22.20 7.71
N VAL A 66 7.67 21.98 6.83
CA VAL A 66 7.46 21.28 5.56
C VAL A 66 6.91 19.87 5.82
N SER A 67 6.13 19.35 4.88
CA SER A 67 5.62 17.98 5.00
C SER A 67 6.75 16.98 4.88
N GLU A 68 6.68 15.93 5.69
CA GLU A 68 7.66 14.84 5.77
C GLU A 68 6.96 13.49 5.51
N LEU A 69 7.73 12.41 5.38
CA LEU A 69 7.25 11.07 5.01
C LEU A 69 7.74 10.03 6.02
#